data_AF-A0A418RKT4-F1
#
_entry.id   AF-A0A418RKT4-F1
#
_cell.length_a   1.000
_cell.length_b   1.000
_cell.length_c   1.000
_cell.angle_alpha   90.00
_cell.angle_beta   90.00
_cell.angle_gamma   90.00
#
_symmetry.space_group_name_H-M   'P 1'
#
loop_
_entity.id
_entity.type
_entity.pdbx_description
1 polymer ?
#
loop_
_entity_poly.entity_id
_entity_poly.type
_entity_poly.pdbx_seq_one_letter_code
_entity_poly.pdbx_strand_id
1 'polypeptide(L)'
;MVFVRIWVLDNDPKSLEFIDINNPSLTCFLARPYFEENNMSKNIIIKFPETQQERSKRTLDDILQAAFDLVDQANPNKFTSRALSARSGYTLSTLCARLGVIENAFLWVIKQGQTRHIETMIQRFRDFDTNLPLQTFIEIMVDNTFKVLEQVNPKVIRYYEECIAKQNALSSEFYHYVDAMAEPYAETALRNQTNTFRLVSLDEAIFLIRSSQTILERPFVELNPIAGTEVHRKIAVTTLVQMFGK
;
A
#
# COMPACT_ATOMS: atom_id res chain seq x y z
N MET A 1 -15.35 17.65 -17.27
CA MET A 1 -15.86 16.41 -16.68
C MET A 1 -14.72 15.41 -16.67
N VAL A 2 -13.86 15.45 -15.64
CA VAL A 2 -12.66 14.62 -15.51
C VAL A 2 -12.93 13.66 -14.37
N PHE A 3 -13.51 12.50 -14.72
CA PHE A 3 -13.77 11.41 -13.77
C PHE A 3 -12.54 10.50 -13.72
N VAL A 4 -12.09 10.24 -12.49
CA VAL A 4 -11.46 9.00 -11.99
C VAL A 4 -11.04 8.00 -13.08
N ARG A 5 -9.77 8.05 -13.49
CA ARG A 5 -9.20 7.07 -14.44
C ARG A 5 -7.91 6.38 -13.96
N ILE A 6 -7.53 6.54 -12.69
CA ILE A 6 -6.19 6.13 -12.24
C ILE A 6 -6.19 4.91 -11.30
N TRP A 7 -7.34 4.48 -10.77
CA TRP A 7 -7.39 3.36 -9.80
C TRP A 7 -8.19 2.13 -10.25
N VAL A 8 -8.54 2.05 -11.53
CA VAL A 8 -9.09 0.84 -12.15
C VAL A 8 -8.37 0.63 -13.47
N LEU A 9 -7.34 -0.21 -13.47
CA LEU A 9 -6.94 -0.92 -14.68
C LEU A 9 -7.55 -2.31 -14.58
N ASP A 10 -8.57 -2.52 -15.42
CA ASP A 10 -9.28 -3.75 -15.76
C ASP A 10 -9.78 -4.63 -14.60
N ASN A 11 -11.05 -4.44 -14.23
CA ASN A 11 -11.91 -5.57 -13.88
C ASN A 11 -13.29 -5.35 -14.51
N ASP A 12 -13.67 -6.32 -15.35
CA ASP A 12 -14.98 -6.45 -15.99
C ASP A 12 -16.07 -6.50 -14.89
N PRO A 13 -17.12 -5.64 -14.94
CA PRO A 13 -18.13 -5.54 -13.88
C PRO A 13 -19.09 -6.76 -13.78
N LYS A 14 -18.76 -7.90 -14.40
CA LYS A 14 -19.65 -9.07 -14.50
C LYS A 14 -19.22 -10.32 -13.72
N SER A 15 -18.11 -10.32 -12.98
CA SER A 15 -17.62 -11.53 -12.29
C SER A 15 -17.75 -11.53 -10.76
N LEU A 16 -18.76 -10.86 -10.20
CA LEU A 16 -19.16 -11.08 -8.79
C LEU A 16 -20.14 -12.26 -8.72
N GLU A 17 -19.63 -13.47 -8.88
CA GLU A 17 -20.33 -14.65 -8.37
C GLU A 17 -19.96 -14.88 -6.90
N PHE A 18 -20.98 -15.01 -6.06
CA PHE A 18 -20.89 -15.21 -4.62
C PHE A 18 -20.10 -16.49 -4.31
N ILE A 19 -18.98 -16.36 -3.60
CA ILE A 19 -18.24 -17.52 -3.07
C ILE A 19 -18.95 -18.01 -1.80
N ASP A 20 -19.47 -19.23 -1.87
CA ASP A 20 -20.03 -19.97 -0.73
C ASP A 20 -18.90 -20.45 0.19
N ILE A 21 -18.90 -19.90 1.40
CA ILE A 21 -17.93 -20.12 2.48
C ILE A 21 -18.01 -21.51 3.13
N ASN A 22 -18.84 -22.43 2.63
CA ASN A 22 -19.04 -23.75 3.24
C ASN A 22 -18.47 -24.95 2.46
N ASN A 23 -17.58 -24.77 1.48
CA ASN A 23 -17.01 -25.91 0.75
C ASN A 23 -15.87 -26.62 1.54
N PRO A 24 -16.06 -27.87 2.03
CA PRO A 24 -15.12 -28.52 2.95
C PRO A 24 -13.95 -29.25 2.27
N SER A 25 -13.69 -29.03 0.98
CA SER A 25 -12.76 -29.86 0.19
C SER A 25 -11.30 -29.35 0.11
N LEU A 26 -10.91 -28.35 0.90
CA LEU A 26 -9.54 -27.79 0.91
C LEU A 26 -8.75 -28.07 2.21
N THR A 27 -9.15 -29.05 3.00
CA THR A 27 -8.44 -29.49 4.20
C THR A 27 -7.43 -30.59 3.90
N CYS A 28 -6.21 -30.23 3.49
CA CYS A 28 -5.01 -31.04 3.77
C CYS A 28 -3.72 -30.33 3.33
N PHE A 29 -3.12 -29.53 4.21
CA PHE A 29 -1.77 -29.73 4.73
C PHE A 29 -1.52 -28.64 5.78
N LEU A 30 -1.00 -29.05 6.93
CA LEU A 30 -0.91 -28.28 8.15
C LEU A 30 -0.03 -27.03 7.99
N ALA A 31 -0.66 -25.86 7.95
CA ALA A 31 -0.10 -24.61 8.46
C ALA A 31 -1.08 -24.06 9.49
N ARG A 32 -0.62 -23.96 10.75
CA ARG A 32 -1.34 -23.33 11.85
C ARG A 32 -1.82 -21.93 11.47
N PRO A 33 -2.92 -21.43 12.07
CA PRO A 33 -3.39 -20.06 11.86
C PRO A 33 -2.39 -19.09 12.52
N TYR A 34 -1.36 -18.69 11.77
CA TYR A 34 -0.50 -17.56 12.11
C TYR A 34 -1.08 -16.22 11.60
N PHE A 35 -2.19 -16.28 10.87
CA PHE A 35 -2.84 -15.14 10.24
C PHE A 35 -3.98 -14.51 11.06
N GLU A 36 -4.48 -15.22 12.07
CA GLU A 36 -5.53 -14.67 12.94
C GLU A 36 -4.88 -14.09 14.21
N GLU A 37 -4.96 -12.77 14.33
CA GLU A 37 -4.75 -11.94 15.53
C GLU A 37 -3.37 -11.31 15.84
N ASN A 38 -2.24 -11.61 15.17
CA ASN A 38 -0.95 -11.05 15.63
C ASN A 38 0.04 -10.41 14.62
N ASN A 39 -0.26 -10.26 13.32
CA ASN A 39 0.75 -9.71 12.39
C ASN A 39 0.29 -8.82 11.23
N MET A 40 -0.90 -8.22 11.33
CA MET A 40 -0.99 -6.83 10.89
C MET A 40 -0.28 -6.07 12.01
N SER A 41 0.88 -5.47 11.74
CA SER A 41 1.71 -4.70 12.69
C SER A 41 0.87 -3.97 13.73
N LYS A 42 1.46 -3.60 14.88
CA LYS A 42 0.97 -2.50 15.73
C LYS A 42 1.00 -1.21 14.91
N ASN A 43 0.14 -1.20 13.92
CA ASN A 43 -0.03 -0.31 12.83
C ASN A 43 -0.41 0.99 13.48
N ILE A 44 0.08 2.08 12.92
CA ILE A 44 -0.28 3.40 13.40
C ILE A 44 -1.80 3.49 13.33
N ILE A 45 -2.44 3.39 14.50
CA ILE A 45 -3.89 3.35 14.59
C ILE A 45 -4.31 4.80 14.56
N ILE A 46 -4.69 5.25 13.37
CA ILE A 46 -5.24 6.58 13.18
C ILE A 46 -6.66 6.53 13.73
N LYS A 47 -6.83 7.05 14.95
CA LYS A 47 -8.10 7.05 15.66
C LYS A 47 -8.78 8.40 15.52
N PHE A 48 -10.10 8.37 15.36
CA PHE A 48 -10.97 9.53 15.44
C PHE A 48 -11.83 9.43 16.71
N PRO A 49 -12.19 10.57 17.34
CA PRO A 49 -13.14 10.60 18.44
C PRO A 49 -14.44 9.85 18.13
N GLU A 50 -14.80 8.89 18.98
CA GLU A 50 -16.01 8.09 18.81
C GLU A 50 -17.28 8.91 19.06
N THR A 51 -18.35 8.56 18.36
CA THR A 51 -19.66 9.19 18.55
C THR A 51 -20.80 8.24 18.21
N GLN A 52 -21.84 8.25 19.04
CA GLN A 52 -23.07 7.48 18.81
C GLN A 52 -24.08 8.22 17.93
N GLN A 53 -23.85 9.51 17.65
CA GLN A 53 -24.76 10.34 16.88
C GLN A 53 -24.52 10.19 15.37
N GLU A 54 -25.55 9.79 14.63
CA GLU A 54 -25.44 9.53 13.18
C GLU A 54 -25.00 10.76 12.39
N ARG A 55 -25.55 11.95 12.72
CA ARG A 55 -25.11 13.21 12.11
C ARG A 55 -23.62 13.46 12.27
N SER A 56 -23.07 13.09 13.42
CA SER A 56 -21.66 13.29 13.73
C SER A 56 -20.75 12.34 12.96
N LYS A 57 -21.22 11.12 12.66
CA LYS A 57 -20.53 10.17 11.77
C LYS A 57 -20.50 10.70 10.34
N ARG A 58 -21.64 11.16 9.81
CA ARG A 58 -21.70 11.81 8.49
C ARG A 58 -20.76 13.00 8.36
N THR A 59 -20.67 13.85 9.39
CA THR A 59 -19.67 14.95 9.39
C THR A 59 -18.24 14.42 9.26
N LEU A 60 -17.88 13.34 9.96
CA LEU A 60 -16.55 12.74 9.81
C LEU A 60 -16.35 12.21 8.40
N ASP A 61 -17.33 11.51 7.83
CA ASP A 61 -17.26 10.97 6.46
C ASP A 61 -17.06 12.06 5.42
N ASP A 62 -17.82 13.17 5.52
CA ASP A 62 -17.69 14.33 4.64
C ASP A 62 -16.29 14.98 4.75
N ILE A 63 -15.74 15.07 5.96
CA ILE A 63 -14.37 15.56 6.20
C ILE A 63 -13.33 14.61 5.58
N LEU A 64 -13.49 13.29 5.74
CA LEU A 64 -12.57 12.30 5.18
C LEU A 64 -12.64 12.27 3.65
N GLN A 65 -13.82 12.46 3.07
CA GLN A 65 -13.97 12.60 1.61
C GLN A 65 -13.29 13.89 1.10
N ALA A 66 -13.42 15.00 1.82
CA ALA A 66 -12.69 16.23 1.49
C ALA A 66 -11.16 16.05 1.60
N ALA A 67 -10.70 15.29 2.60
CA ALA A 67 -9.28 14.94 2.72
C ALA A 67 -8.84 14.05 1.56
N PHE A 68 -9.66 13.09 1.12
CA PHE A 68 -9.41 12.25 -0.05
C PHE A 68 -9.17 13.10 -1.28
N ASP A 69 -10.08 14.03 -1.58
CA ASP A 69 -9.95 14.95 -2.71
C ASP A 69 -8.68 15.81 -2.68
N LEU A 70 -8.20 16.15 -1.48
CA LEU A 70 -6.97 16.93 -1.31
C LEU A 70 -5.72 16.06 -1.51
N VAL A 71 -5.72 14.82 -1.01
CA VAL A 71 -4.62 13.86 -1.20
C VAL A 71 -4.50 13.42 -2.64
N ASP A 72 -5.62 13.23 -3.35
CA ASP A 72 -5.66 12.86 -4.77
C ASP A 72 -4.97 13.90 -5.67
N GLN A 73 -4.90 15.16 -5.24
CA GLN A 73 -4.13 16.20 -5.93
C GLN A 73 -2.61 16.09 -5.73
N ALA A 74 -2.15 15.10 -4.95
CA ALA A 74 -0.75 14.78 -4.69
C ALA A 74 0.10 16.01 -4.30
N ASN A 75 -0.47 16.93 -3.52
CA ASN A 75 0.18 18.19 -3.14
C ASN A 75 0.13 18.41 -1.62
N PRO A 76 1.17 18.00 -0.87
CA PRO A 76 1.17 18.09 0.57
C PRO A 76 1.12 19.53 1.12
N ASN A 77 1.46 20.55 0.32
CA ASN A 77 1.27 21.95 0.73
C ASN A 77 -0.21 22.31 0.95
N LYS A 78 -1.13 21.50 0.41
CA LYS A 78 -2.58 21.64 0.64
C LYS A 78 -3.08 20.84 1.84
N PHE A 79 -2.23 20.05 2.51
CA PHE A 79 -2.62 19.27 3.68
C PHE A 79 -2.67 20.15 4.92
N THR A 80 -3.61 21.08 4.92
CA THR A 80 -3.77 22.09 5.96
C THR A 80 -5.20 22.14 6.44
N SER A 81 -5.38 22.57 7.68
CA SER A 81 -6.71 22.76 8.27
C SER A 81 -7.57 23.76 7.50
N ARG A 82 -6.96 24.80 6.90
CA ARG A 82 -7.67 25.80 6.08
C ARG A 82 -8.19 25.19 4.79
N ALA A 83 -7.36 24.43 4.08
CA ALA A 83 -7.76 23.77 2.85
C ALA A 83 -8.85 22.71 3.12
N LEU A 84 -8.71 21.95 4.20
CA LEU A 84 -9.69 20.94 4.61
C LEU A 84 -11.03 21.57 5.01
N SER A 85 -11.00 22.68 5.76
CA SER A 85 -12.19 23.47 6.11
C SER A 85 -12.88 24.00 4.86
N ALA A 86 -12.13 24.63 3.95
CA ALA A 86 -12.68 25.15 2.70
C ALA A 86 -13.26 24.06 1.80
N ARG A 87 -12.65 22.87 1.75
CA ARG A 87 -13.11 21.75 0.91
C ARG A 87 -14.32 21.03 1.51
N SER A 88 -14.34 20.82 2.82
CA SER A 88 -15.41 20.10 3.52
C SER A 88 -16.62 20.98 3.87
N GLY A 89 -16.44 22.31 3.91
CA GLY A 89 -17.47 23.26 4.34
C GLY A 89 -17.64 23.34 5.86
N TYR A 90 -16.82 22.65 6.65
CA TYR A 90 -16.87 22.67 8.11
C TYR A 90 -15.84 23.60 8.74
N THR A 91 -16.25 24.27 9.81
CA THR A 91 -15.37 25.18 10.56
C THR A 91 -14.17 24.47 11.19
N LEU A 92 -13.10 25.21 11.49
CA LEU A 92 -11.92 24.66 12.16
C LEU A 92 -12.26 23.98 13.49
N SER A 93 -13.16 24.58 14.28
CA SER A 93 -13.62 24.00 15.55
C SER A 93 -14.30 22.64 15.34
N THR A 94 -15.10 22.51 14.28
CA THR A 94 -15.72 21.23 13.92
C THR A 94 -14.68 20.19 13.49
N LEU A 95 -13.68 20.58 12.70
CA LEU A 95 -12.59 19.69 12.31
C LEU A 95 -11.82 19.18 13.54
N CYS A 96 -11.40 20.07 14.45
CA CYS A 96 -10.70 19.69 15.67
C CYS A 96 -11.54 18.73 16.53
N ALA A 97 -12.84 18.99 16.67
CA ALA A 97 -13.73 18.13 17.45
C ALA A 97 -13.90 16.72 16.84
N ARG A 98 -13.82 16.59 15.51
CA ARG A 98 -14.06 15.31 14.79
C ARG A 98 -12.81 14.53 14.46
N LEU A 99 -11.68 15.21 14.32
CA LEU A 99 -10.41 14.58 13.96
C LEU A 99 -9.47 14.40 15.15
N GLY A 100 -9.64 15.23 16.19
CA GLY A 100 -8.65 15.41 17.26
C GLY A 100 -7.41 16.14 16.76
N VAL A 101 -6.71 15.53 15.80
CA VAL A 101 -5.53 16.06 15.11
C VAL A 101 -5.86 16.13 13.62
N ILE A 102 -5.65 17.29 12.99
CA ILE A 102 -6.04 17.52 11.59
C ILE A 102 -5.29 16.56 10.65
N GLU A 103 -4.03 16.31 10.94
CA GLU A 103 -3.16 15.42 10.19
C GLU A 103 -3.73 14.00 10.08
N ASN A 104 -4.52 13.54 11.07
CA ASN A 104 -5.12 12.21 11.07
C ASN A 104 -6.04 11.98 9.86
N ALA A 105 -6.73 13.01 9.37
CA ALA A 105 -7.55 12.86 8.16
C ALA A 105 -6.69 12.50 6.94
N PHE A 106 -5.58 13.21 6.75
CA PHE A 106 -4.67 12.96 5.63
C PHE A 106 -3.93 11.64 5.77
N LEU A 107 -3.42 11.34 6.98
CA LEU A 107 -2.76 10.06 7.26
C LEU A 107 -3.70 8.87 7.00
N TRP A 108 -4.97 9.01 7.37
CA TRP A 108 -5.95 7.95 7.18
C TRP A 108 -6.14 7.67 5.69
N VAL A 109 -6.35 8.71 4.90
CA VAL A 109 -6.49 8.59 3.44
C VAL A 109 -5.24 7.96 2.81
N ILE A 110 -4.04 8.44 3.17
CA ILE A 110 -2.78 7.90 2.63
C ILE A 110 -2.65 6.41 2.97
N LYS A 111 -2.97 6.03 4.20
CA LYS A 111 -2.94 4.64 4.65
C LYS A 111 -3.93 3.76 3.87
N GLN A 112 -5.13 4.25 3.59
CA GLN A 112 -6.09 3.52 2.74
C GLN A 112 -5.55 3.33 1.31
N GLY A 113 -4.87 4.33 0.76
CA GLY A 113 -4.18 4.22 -0.53
C GLY A 113 -3.08 3.15 -0.51
N GLN A 114 -2.26 3.14 0.54
CA GLN A 114 -1.21 2.14 0.75
C GLN A 114 -1.80 0.72 0.85
N THR A 115 -2.85 0.51 1.65
CA THR A 115 -3.52 -0.79 1.78
C THR A 115 -4.01 -1.30 0.43
N ARG A 116 -4.69 -0.47 -0.37
CA ARG A 116 -5.16 -0.86 -1.71
C ARG A 116 -4.02 -1.21 -2.65
N HIS A 117 -2.90 -0.48 -2.57
CA HIS A 117 -1.72 -0.79 -3.37
C HIS A 117 -1.16 -2.17 -3.01
N ILE A 118 -1.04 -2.49 -1.72
CA ILE A 118 -0.60 -3.81 -1.26
C ILE A 118 -1.56 -4.91 -1.69
N GLU A 119 -2.86 -4.71 -1.55
CA GLU A 119 -3.87 -5.68 -2.02
C GLU A 119 -3.75 -5.93 -3.52
N THR A 120 -3.51 -4.88 -4.31
CA THR A 120 -3.27 -4.99 -5.76
C THR A 120 -2.01 -5.83 -6.06
N MET A 121 -0.94 -5.64 -5.29
CA MET A 121 0.30 -6.40 -5.45
C MET A 121 0.13 -7.87 -5.05
N ILE A 122 -0.60 -8.13 -3.95
CA ILE A 122 -0.99 -9.48 -3.53
C ILE A 122 -1.79 -10.17 -4.64
N GLN A 123 -2.75 -9.47 -5.25
CA GLN A 123 -3.55 -10.02 -6.33
C GLN A 123 -2.69 -10.36 -7.55
N ARG A 124 -1.69 -9.52 -7.89
CA ARG A 124 -0.73 -9.83 -8.98
C ARG A 124 0.11 -11.08 -8.70
N PHE A 125 0.47 -11.37 -7.45
CA PHE A 125 1.11 -12.63 -7.09
C PHE A 125 0.17 -13.82 -7.29
N ARG A 126 -1.11 -13.68 -6.88
CA ARG A 126 -2.10 -14.74 -7.04
C ARG A 126 -2.35 -15.09 -8.50
N ASP A 127 -2.53 -14.05 -9.33
CA ASP A 127 -2.81 -14.14 -10.77
C ASP A 127 -1.56 -14.36 -11.63
N PHE A 128 -0.41 -14.67 -11.01
CA PHE A 128 0.84 -14.92 -11.69
C PHE A 128 0.72 -16.05 -12.72
N ASP A 129 1.16 -15.79 -13.95
CA ASP A 129 1.35 -16.81 -14.97
C ASP A 129 2.55 -17.68 -14.61
N THR A 130 2.30 -18.96 -14.34
CA THR A 130 3.33 -19.92 -13.91
C THR A 130 4.43 -20.16 -14.94
N ASN A 131 4.21 -19.80 -16.21
CA ASN A 131 5.19 -19.90 -17.29
C ASN A 131 6.03 -18.63 -17.48
N LEU A 132 5.80 -17.59 -16.66
CA LEU A 132 6.56 -16.35 -16.75
C LEU A 132 7.91 -16.48 -16.02
N PRO A 133 9.05 -16.24 -16.69
CA PRO A 133 10.34 -16.22 -16.02
C PRO A 133 10.44 -15.08 -15.01
N LEU A 134 11.23 -15.27 -13.95
CA LEU A 134 11.43 -14.30 -12.88
C LEU A 134 11.87 -12.94 -13.42
N GLN A 135 12.82 -12.92 -14.37
CA GLN A 135 13.32 -11.68 -14.98
C GLN A 135 12.16 -10.81 -15.48
N THR A 136 11.28 -11.39 -16.30
CA THR A 136 10.15 -10.69 -16.90
C THR A 136 9.13 -10.28 -15.83
N PHE A 137 8.88 -11.14 -14.85
CA PHE A 137 8.02 -10.80 -13.72
C PHE A 137 8.54 -9.58 -12.95
N ILE A 138 9.83 -9.56 -12.59
CA ILE A 138 10.45 -8.46 -11.85
C ILE A 138 10.43 -7.17 -12.68
N GLU A 139 10.72 -7.22 -13.97
CA GLU A 139 10.62 -6.05 -14.85
C GLU A 139 9.22 -5.43 -14.82
N ILE A 140 8.17 -6.26 -14.96
CA ILE A 140 6.77 -5.82 -14.87
C ILE A 140 6.47 -5.19 -13.51
N MET A 141 6.94 -5.80 -12.41
CA MET A 141 6.69 -5.30 -11.07
C MET A 141 7.41 -3.98 -10.79
N VAL A 142 8.65 -3.83 -11.27
CA VAL A 142 9.44 -2.59 -11.16
C VAL A 142 8.75 -1.47 -11.95
N ASP A 143 8.35 -1.73 -13.20
CA ASP A 143 7.73 -0.74 -14.07
C ASP A 143 6.40 -0.25 -13.51
N ASN A 144 5.58 -1.17 -13.00
CA ASN A 144 4.33 -0.81 -12.33
C ASN A 144 4.57 0.00 -11.05
N THR A 145 5.57 -0.37 -10.26
CA THR A 145 5.90 0.36 -9.02
C THR A 145 6.36 1.77 -9.33
N PHE A 146 7.24 1.97 -10.31
CA PHE A 146 7.72 3.29 -10.69
C PHE A 146 6.57 4.17 -11.19
N LYS A 147 5.68 3.62 -12.01
CA LYS A 147 4.48 4.32 -12.47
C LYS A 147 3.60 4.79 -11.31
N VAL A 148 3.42 3.97 -10.27
CA VAL A 148 2.67 4.35 -9.06
C VAL A 148 3.41 5.46 -8.29
N LEU A 149 4.72 5.34 -8.10
CA LEU A 149 5.52 6.33 -7.36
C LEU A 149 5.58 7.70 -8.04
N GLU A 150 5.60 7.73 -9.37
CA GLU A 150 5.47 8.97 -10.15
C GLU A 150 4.11 9.65 -9.92
N GLN A 151 3.03 8.86 -9.74
CA GLN A 151 1.68 9.37 -9.53
C GLN A 151 1.42 9.86 -8.10
N VAL A 152 1.89 9.13 -7.08
CA VAL A 152 1.63 9.44 -5.67
C VAL A 152 2.32 10.74 -5.23
N ASN A 153 3.28 11.24 -6.02
CA ASN A 153 4.21 12.33 -5.68
C ASN A 153 5.05 11.97 -4.44
N PRO A 154 6.37 11.81 -4.55
CA PRO A 154 7.23 11.43 -3.42
C PRO A 154 7.13 12.36 -2.20
N LYS A 155 6.67 13.60 -2.39
CA LYS A 155 6.41 14.53 -1.28
C LYS A 155 5.25 14.10 -0.37
N VAL A 156 4.26 13.36 -0.89
CA VAL A 156 3.16 12.80 -0.08
C VAL A 156 3.68 11.69 0.83
N ILE A 157 4.56 10.84 0.30
CA ILE A 157 5.23 9.78 1.07
C ILE A 157 6.07 10.42 2.19
N ARG A 158 6.89 11.43 1.86
CA ARG A 158 7.65 12.18 2.87
C ARG A 158 6.76 12.82 3.94
N TYR A 159 5.65 13.44 3.54
CA TYR A 159 4.70 14.03 4.49
C TYR A 159 4.18 12.97 5.47
N TYR A 160 3.81 11.78 4.96
CA TYR A 160 3.39 10.67 5.80
C TYR A 160 4.50 10.26 6.77
N GLU A 161 5.72 10.03 6.28
CA GLU A 161 6.89 9.66 7.09
C GLU A 161 7.19 10.69 8.19
N GLU A 162 7.18 11.97 7.86
CA GLU A 162 7.43 13.06 8.81
C GLU A 162 6.35 13.12 9.91
N CYS A 163 5.08 12.95 9.55
CA CYS A 163 3.98 12.91 10.50
C CYS A 163 4.07 11.67 11.41
N ILE A 164 4.39 10.51 10.86
CA ILE A 164 4.57 9.27 11.61
C ILE A 164 5.76 9.34 12.56
N ALA A 165 6.89 9.85 12.09
CA ALA A 165 8.09 10.00 12.91
C ALA A 165 7.85 10.91 14.12
N LYS A 166 7.07 11.99 13.95
CA LYS A 166 6.65 12.88 15.04
C LYS A 166 5.75 12.19 16.06
N GLN A 167 4.88 11.28 15.62
CA GLN A 167 3.92 10.61 16.50
C GLN A 167 4.53 9.44 17.27
N ASN A 168 5.43 8.67 16.65
CA ASN A 168 5.84 7.36 17.15
C ASN A 168 7.34 7.18 17.45
N ALA A 169 8.17 8.22 17.26
CA ALA A 169 9.63 8.19 17.47
C ALA A 169 10.32 6.96 16.84
N LEU A 170 10.88 7.09 15.62
CA LEU A 170 11.64 6.04 14.91
C LEU A 170 11.14 4.61 15.18
N SER A 171 9.90 4.33 14.79
CA SER A 171 9.35 2.98 14.92
C SER A 171 10.05 2.02 13.94
N SER A 172 10.54 0.90 14.45
CA SER A 172 11.08 -0.23 13.66
C SER A 172 10.06 -0.81 12.67
N GLU A 173 8.78 -0.50 12.86
CA GLU A 173 7.65 -1.12 12.18
C GLU A 173 7.33 -0.47 10.82
N PHE A 174 8.12 0.51 10.37
CA PHE A 174 7.78 1.34 9.22
C PHE A 174 7.48 0.53 7.95
N TYR A 175 8.21 -0.56 7.70
CA TYR A 175 8.00 -1.44 6.55
C TYR A 175 7.12 -2.66 6.83
N HIS A 176 6.55 -2.82 8.03
CA HIS A 176 5.80 -4.04 8.35
C HIS A 176 4.50 -4.17 7.53
N TYR A 177 4.01 -3.07 6.96
CA TYR A 177 2.84 -3.09 6.07
C TYR A 177 3.07 -3.94 4.80
N VAL A 178 4.32 -4.20 4.39
CA VAL A 178 4.63 -5.00 3.20
C VAL A 178 4.78 -6.49 3.48
N ASP A 179 4.78 -6.90 4.75
CA ASP A 179 4.94 -8.30 5.15
C ASP A 179 3.82 -9.19 4.63
N ALA A 180 2.62 -8.62 4.42
CA ALA A 180 1.47 -9.30 3.85
C ALA A 180 1.72 -9.84 2.43
N MET A 181 2.76 -9.38 1.73
CA MET A 181 3.15 -9.88 0.41
C MET A 181 4.07 -11.12 0.47
N ALA A 182 4.63 -11.46 1.63
CA ALA A 182 5.64 -12.51 1.74
C ALA A 182 5.09 -13.93 1.43
N GLU A 183 3.91 -14.27 1.98
CA GLU A 183 3.26 -15.56 1.70
C GLU A 183 2.80 -15.66 0.23
N PRO A 184 2.08 -14.68 -0.35
CA PRO A 184 1.75 -14.69 -1.77
C PRO A 184 2.97 -14.84 -2.69
N TYR A 185 4.09 -14.21 -2.34
CA TYR A 185 5.35 -14.40 -3.06
C TYR A 185 5.86 -15.84 -2.95
N ALA A 186 5.92 -16.41 -1.75
CA ALA A 186 6.40 -17.78 -1.53
C ALA A 186 5.55 -18.81 -2.31
N GLU A 187 4.23 -18.65 -2.30
CA GLU A 187 3.31 -19.48 -3.10
C GLU A 187 3.56 -19.32 -4.60
N THR A 188 3.84 -18.10 -5.06
CA THR A 188 4.17 -17.82 -6.46
C THR A 188 5.46 -18.54 -6.88
N ALA A 189 6.50 -18.47 -6.05
CA ALA A 189 7.77 -19.15 -6.30
C ALA A 189 7.59 -20.68 -6.36
N LEU A 190 6.71 -21.26 -5.53
CA LEU A 190 6.38 -22.69 -5.55
C LEU A 190 5.63 -23.13 -6.80
N ARG A 191 4.73 -22.29 -7.32
CA ARG A 191 3.93 -22.59 -8.53
C ARG A 191 4.68 -22.36 -9.84
N ASN A 192 5.82 -21.67 -9.82
CA ASN A 192 6.59 -21.32 -11.01
C ASN A 192 7.11 -22.56 -11.77
N GLN A 193 6.78 -22.65 -13.05
CA GLN A 193 7.16 -23.76 -13.93
C GLN A 193 8.47 -23.50 -14.70
N THR A 194 8.93 -22.26 -14.77
CA THR A 194 10.19 -21.89 -15.45
C THR A 194 11.43 -22.20 -14.62
N ASN A 195 11.25 -22.58 -13.35
CA ASN A 195 12.33 -22.89 -12.42
C ASN A 195 13.34 -21.74 -12.21
N THR A 196 12.89 -20.49 -12.39
CA THR A 196 13.76 -19.31 -12.26
C THR A 196 13.65 -18.63 -10.90
N PHE A 197 12.60 -18.94 -10.12
CA PHE A 197 12.38 -18.38 -8.79
C PHE A 197 13.12 -19.17 -7.72
N ARG A 198 13.74 -18.47 -6.79
CA ARG A 198 14.33 -19.05 -5.58
C ARG A 198 13.22 -19.41 -4.60
N LEU A 199 13.24 -20.65 -4.11
CA LEU A 199 12.40 -21.06 -3.00
C LEU A 199 13.03 -20.55 -1.69
N VAL A 200 12.25 -19.86 -0.88
CA VAL A 200 12.71 -19.23 0.37
C VAL A 200 11.72 -19.55 1.49
N SER A 201 12.18 -19.45 2.74
CA SER A 201 11.27 -19.51 3.88
C SER A 201 10.41 -18.25 3.95
N LEU A 202 9.31 -18.30 4.72
CA LEU A 202 8.46 -17.13 4.93
C LEU A 202 9.23 -15.98 5.60
N ASP A 203 10.05 -16.29 6.61
CA ASP A 203 10.88 -15.29 7.30
C ASP A 203 11.85 -14.61 6.33
N GLU A 204 12.48 -15.38 5.44
CA GLU A 204 13.36 -14.82 4.43
C GLU A 204 12.58 -13.96 3.43
N ALA A 205 11.41 -14.42 2.97
CA ALA A 205 10.55 -13.65 2.07
C ALA A 205 10.18 -12.28 2.65
N ILE A 206 9.88 -12.19 3.95
CA ILE A 206 9.61 -10.91 4.63
C ILE A 206 10.79 -9.94 4.45
N PHE A 207 12.02 -10.37 4.75
CA PHE A 207 13.20 -9.51 4.62
C PHE A 207 13.49 -9.12 3.17
N LEU A 208 13.28 -10.03 2.21
CA LEU A 208 13.47 -9.73 0.79
C LEU A 208 12.44 -8.70 0.29
N ILE A 209 11.18 -8.83 0.68
CA ILE A 209 10.11 -7.90 0.32
C ILE A 209 10.35 -6.51 0.93
N ARG A 210 10.78 -6.41 2.19
CA ARG A 210 11.14 -5.10 2.78
C ARG A 210 12.33 -4.46 2.08
N SER A 211 13.33 -5.28 1.73
CA SER A 211 14.52 -4.82 1.01
C SER A 211 14.18 -4.35 -0.40
N SER A 212 13.24 -5.02 -1.10
CA SER A 212 12.81 -4.60 -2.43
C SER A 212 12.14 -3.23 -2.42
N GLN A 213 11.30 -2.97 -1.41
CA GLN A 213 10.66 -1.67 -1.22
C GLN A 213 11.69 -0.56 -0.97
N THR A 214 12.73 -0.87 -0.20
CA THR A 214 13.84 0.08 0.01
C THR A 214 14.50 0.46 -1.32
N ILE A 215 14.79 -0.51 -2.17
CA ILE A 215 15.42 -0.28 -3.47
C ILE A 215 14.50 0.52 -4.40
N LEU A 216 13.21 0.21 -4.41
CA LEU A 216 12.24 0.81 -5.34
C LEU A 216 11.78 2.21 -4.92
N GLU A 217 11.54 2.44 -3.63
CA GLU A 217 10.86 3.63 -3.11
C GLU A 217 11.84 4.71 -2.65
N ARG A 218 12.94 4.35 -1.97
CA ARG A 218 13.81 5.33 -1.29
C ARG A 218 14.39 6.38 -2.25
N PRO A 219 14.86 6.04 -3.47
CA PRO A 219 15.38 7.07 -4.38
C PRO A 219 14.36 8.16 -4.68
N PHE A 220 13.07 7.83 -4.79
CA PHE A 220 12.00 8.80 -4.99
C PHE A 220 11.81 9.69 -3.76
N VAL A 221 11.72 9.08 -2.57
CA VAL A 221 11.51 9.79 -1.29
C VAL A 221 12.68 10.74 -0.98
N GLU A 222 13.90 10.31 -1.24
CA GLU A 222 15.13 11.08 -1.04
C GLU A 222 15.35 12.16 -2.12
N LEU A 223 14.50 12.19 -3.16
CA LEU A 223 14.65 13.06 -4.32
C LEU A 223 16.01 12.85 -5.00
N ASN A 224 16.49 11.62 -5.03
CA ASN A 224 17.74 11.27 -5.68
C ASN A 224 17.59 11.49 -7.20
N PRO A 225 18.57 12.14 -7.87
CA PRO A 225 18.50 12.40 -9.32
C PRO A 225 18.28 11.16 -10.19
N ILE A 226 18.61 9.95 -9.71
CA ILE A 226 18.37 8.72 -10.46
C ILE A 226 16.94 8.20 -10.35
N ALA A 227 16.12 8.69 -9.42
CA ALA A 227 14.78 8.18 -9.18
C ALA A 227 13.94 8.13 -10.46
N GLY A 228 13.25 7.01 -10.69
CA GLY A 228 12.48 6.74 -11.91
C GLY A 228 13.27 6.62 -13.23
N THR A 229 14.57 6.94 -13.25
CA THR A 229 15.36 6.87 -14.49
C THR A 229 15.67 5.43 -14.91
N GLU A 230 16.11 5.24 -16.16
CA GLU A 230 16.56 3.93 -16.65
C GLU A 230 17.73 3.37 -15.82
N VAL A 231 18.59 4.23 -15.26
CA VAL A 231 19.67 3.80 -14.37
C VAL A 231 19.09 3.17 -13.10
N HIS A 232 18.09 3.80 -12.49
CA HIS A 232 17.42 3.27 -11.31
C HIS A 232 16.63 2.00 -11.63
N ARG A 233 15.92 1.96 -12.76
CA ARG A 233 15.22 0.77 -13.24
C ARG A 233 16.17 -0.42 -13.38
N LYS A 234 17.31 -0.21 -14.05
CA LYS A 234 18.33 -1.25 -14.24
C LYS A 234 18.90 -1.77 -12.92
N ILE A 235 19.20 -0.87 -11.99
CA ILE A 235 19.67 -1.26 -10.63
C ILE A 235 18.59 -2.10 -9.94
N ALA A 236 17.35 -1.61 -9.90
CA ALA A 236 16.25 -2.32 -9.27
C ALA A 236 16.04 -3.71 -9.86
N VAL A 237 15.86 -3.83 -11.19
CA VAL A 237 15.67 -5.13 -11.85
C VAL A 237 16.84 -6.07 -11.56
N THR A 238 18.08 -5.61 -11.72
CA THR A 238 19.26 -6.47 -11.51
C THR A 238 19.33 -6.98 -10.07
N THR A 239 19.15 -6.10 -9.08
CA THR A 239 19.23 -6.47 -7.67
C THR A 239 18.07 -7.37 -7.27
N LEU A 240 16.84 -7.09 -7.70
CA LEU A 240 15.69 -7.91 -7.36
C LEU A 240 15.75 -9.31 -8.00
N VAL A 241 16.22 -9.42 -9.24
CA VAL A 241 16.43 -10.73 -9.89
C VAL A 241 17.48 -11.54 -9.14
N GLN A 242 18.56 -10.93 -8.65
CA GLN A 242 19.56 -11.62 -7.83
C GLN A 242 19.00 -12.06 -6.47
N MET A 243 18.13 -11.24 -5.85
CA MET A 243 17.53 -11.54 -4.55
C MET A 243 16.51 -12.69 -4.62
N PHE A 244 15.69 -12.71 -5.66
CA PHE A 244 14.57 -13.63 -5.82
C PHE A 244 14.85 -14.81 -6.78
N GLY A 245 15.99 -14.80 -7.47
CA GLY A 245 16.36 -15.79 -8.49
C GLY A 245 17.26 -16.91 -7.99
N LYS A 246 17.26 -18.02 -8.74
CA LYS A 246 18.19 -19.13 -8.56
C LYS A 246 19.57 -18.84 -9.17
#